data_AF-A0A016W9S1-F1
#
_entry.id   AF-A0A016W9S1-F1
#
_cell.length_a   1.000
_cell.length_b   1.000
_cell.length_c   1.000
_cell.angle_alpha   90.00
_cell.angle_beta   90.00
_cell.angle_gamma   90.00
#
_symmetry.space_group_name_H-M   'P 1'
#
loop_
_entity.id
_entity.type
_entity.pdbx_description
1 polymer ?
#
loop_
_entity_poly.entity_id
_entity_poly.type
_entity_poly.pdbx_seq_one_letter_code
_entity_poly.pdbx_strand_id
1 'polypeptide(L)'
;MLDASVLDGVGWKVRGDFVPPESHERRAFFPRFRLMIEMVPMFLRCLIFTVKQWLQGKGVFINVLSQMKHNPFTGVPLGGLGCGSIGTDFRGAFNKFSLIPGVKEQWQGNIKANQFILTVHTAGSSELLFQSLLTTADFKDSTLTNWTSCIRSENTRYRGLFPRAWREIQIPEVGLTLICEQVSPVIPQNYE
;
A
#
# COMPACT_ATOMS: atom_id res chain seq x y z
N MET A 1 -21.04 -5.86 15.68
CA MET A 1 -19.88 -4.97 15.86
C MET A 1 -18.63 -5.80 15.68
N LEU A 2 -17.59 -5.26 15.02
CA LEU A 2 -16.29 -5.92 14.95
C LEU A 2 -15.69 -5.96 16.35
N ASP A 3 -15.14 -7.10 16.73
CA ASP A 3 -14.46 -7.32 18.00
C ASP A 3 -12.95 -7.52 17.75
N ALA A 4 -12.13 -7.24 18.75
CA ALA A 4 -10.67 -7.38 18.67
C ALA A 4 -10.24 -8.83 18.32
N SER A 5 -11.07 -9.82 18.66
CA SER A 5 -10.90 -11.23 18.27
C SER A 5 -10.75 -11.44 16.75
N VAL A 6 -11.24 -10.51 15.93
CA VAL A 6 -11.05 -10.54 14.47
C VAL A 6 -9.56 -10.47 14.11
N LEU A 7 -8.70 -9.80 14.88
CA LEU A 7 -7.26 -9.74 14.57
C LEU A 7 -6.54 -11.07 14.87
N ASP A 8 -7.14 -11.94 15.68
CA ASP A 8 -6.57 -13.23 16.07
C ASP A 8 -6.96 -14.39 15.14
N GLY A 9 -7.85 -14.15 14.17
CA GLY A 9 -8.23 -15.15 13.17
C GLY A 9 -7.14 -15.53 12.15
N VAL A 10 -7.46 -16.43 11.23
CA VAL A 10 -6.54 -16.90 10.18
C VAL A 10 -6.12 -15.78 9.23
N GLY A 11 -4.87 -15.71 8.82
CA GLY A 11 -4.37 -14.72 7.87
C GLY A 11 -2.97 -14.26 8.21
N TRP A 12 -2.40 -13.42 7.36
CA TRP A 12 -1.10 -12.80 7.63
C TRP A 12 -1.27 -11.70 8.66
N LYS A 13 -0.54 -11.79 9.78
CA LYS A 13 -0.61 -10.84 10.88
C LYS A 13 0.71 -10.12 11.03
N VAL A 14 0.65 -8.82 11.25
CA VAL A 14 1.85 -7.98 11.42
C VAL A 14 1.53 -6.79 12.31
N ARG A 15 2.52 -6.32 13.06
CA ARG A 15 2.41 -5.07 13.83
C ARG A 15 2.92 -3.89 13.01
N GLY A 16 2.48 -2.68 13.33
CA GLY A 16 2.87 -1.47 12.60
C GLY A 16 4.36 -1.13 12.69
N ASP A 17 5.05 -1.59 13.74
CA ASP A 17 6.50 -1.44 13.97
C ASP A 17 7.35 -2.52 13.29
N PHE A 18 6.73 -3.49 12.63
CA PHE A 18 7.46 -4.56 11.96
C PHE A 18 8.27 -4.03 10.78
N VAL A 19 9.58 -4.27 10.84
CA VAL A 19 10.50 -4.03 9.73
C VAL A 19 10.90 -5.40 9.17
N PRO A 20 10.64 -5.68 7.89
CA PRO A 20 11.00 -6.98 7.32
C PRO A 20 12.50 -7.25 7.43
N PRO A 21 12.89 -8.40 8.00
CA PRO A 21 14.29 -8.81 8.05
C PRO A 21 14.86 -8.93 6.64
N GLU A 22 16.16 -8.70 6.48
CA GLU A 22 16.88 -8.84 5.20
C GLU A 22 16.41 -7.89 4.08
N SER A 23 15.51 -6.94 4.35
CA SER A 23 15.05 -5.96 3.36
C SER A 23 16.21 -5.12 2.78
N HIS A 24 17.26 -4.92 3.57
CA HIS A 24 18.49 -4.21 3.20
C HIS A 24 19.52 -5.10 2.48
N GLU A 25 19.39 -6.42 2.55
CA GLU A 25 20.35 -7.37 1.96
C GLU A 25 20.08 -7.64 0.47
N ARG A 26 18.97 -7.11 -0.07
CA ARG A 26 18.57 -7.33 -1.45
C ARG A 26 19.53 -6.63 -2.41
N ARG A 27 20.28 -7.44 -3.16
CA ARG A 27 21.19 -6.99 -4.22
C ARG A 27 20.47 -6.98 -5.57
N ALA A 28 20.98 -6.15 -6.49
CA ALA A 28 20.55 -6.23 -7.88
C ALA A 28 20.78 -7.64 -8.42
N PHE A 29 19.77 -8.22 -9.05
CA PHE A 29 19.90 -9.50 -9.72
C PHE A 29 20.70 -9.30 -11.01
N PHE A 30 21.86 -9.94 -11.10
CA PHE A 30 22.64 -9.99 -12.33
C PHE A 30 22.54 -11.40 -12.93
N PRO A 31 21.85 -11.55 -14.08
CA PRO A 31 21.79 -12.83 -14.76
C PRO A 31 23.17 -13.28 -15.23
N ARG A 32 23.33 -14.59 -15.44
CA ARG A 32 24.57 -15.16 -16.01
C ARG A 32 24.86 -14.52 -17.37
N PHE A 33 26.14 -14.32 -17.69
CA PHE A 33 26.58 -13.66 -18.92
C PHE A 33 25.96 -14.24 -20.20
N ARG A 34 25.90 -15.58 -20.30
CA ARG A 34 25.25 -16.26 -21.43
C ARG A 34 23.78 -15.88 -21.59
N LEU A 35 23.03 -15.80 -20.49
CA LEU A 35 21.63 -15.40 -20.50
C LEU A 35 21.48 -13.93 -20.92
N MET A 36 22.42 -13.05 -20.54
CA MET A 36 22.40 -11.66 -21.01
C MET A 36 22.49 -11.57 -22.54
N ILE A 37 23.35 -12.37 -23.18
CA ILE A 37 23.48 -12.41 -24.64
C ILE A 37 22.18 -12.94 -25.28
N GLU A 38 21.62 -14.03 -24.75
CA GLU A 38 20.37 -14.62 -25.24
C GLU A 38 19.18 -13.66 -25.11
N MET A 39 19.21 -12.73 -24.14
CA MET A 39 18.17 -11.71 -23.93
C MET A 39 18.30 -10.47 -24.82
N VAL A 40 19.39 -10.29 -25.58
CA VAL A 40 19.63 -9.09 -26.41
C VAL A 40 18.50 -8.82 -27.42
N PRO A 41 18.01 -9.81 -28.21
CA PRO A 41 16.94 -9.55 -29.17
C PRO A 41 15.64 -9.08 -28.50
N MET A 42 15.30 -9.66 -27.35
CA MET A 42 14.13 -9.25 -26.56
C MET A 42 14.31 -7.83 -26.01
N PHE A 43 15.49 -7.52 -25.47
CA PHE A 43 15.79 -6.19 -24.94
C PHE A 43 15.68 -5.12 -26.02
N LEU A 44 16.26 -5.34 -27.20
CA LEU A 44 16.15 -4.42 -28.34
C LEU A 44 14.69 -4.22 -28.76
N ARG A 45 13.90 -5.30 -28.84
CA ARG A 45 12.47 -5.22 -29.14
C ARG A 45 11.71 -4.36 -28.12
N CYS A 46 11.96 -4.58 -26.83
CA CYS A 46 11.35 -3.79 -25.76
C CYS A 46 11.79 -2.32 -25.79
N LEU A 47 13.06 -2.05 -26.10
CA LEU A 47 13.61 -0.70 -26.22
C LEU A 47 12.94 0.05 -27.38
N ILE A 48 12.88 -0.55 -28.58
CA ILE A 48 12.21 0.04 -29.75
C ILE A 48 10.73 0.31 -29.45
N PHE A 49 10.04 -0.63 -28.79
CA PHE A 49 8.64 -0.44 -28.38
C PHE A 49 8.49 0.73 -27.40
N THR A 50 9.37 0.83 -26.40
CA THR A 50 9.37 1.90 -25.39
C THR A 50 9.54 3.25 -26.06
N VAL A 51 10.53 3.39 -26.95
CA VAL A 51 10.76 4.63 -27.72
C VAL A 51 9.55 4.99 -28.58
N LYS A 52 8.95 4.03 -29.29
CA LYS A 52 7.76 4.27 -30.11
C LYS A 52 6.57 4.76 -29.28
N GLN A 53 6.35 4.19 -28.10
CA GLN A 53 5.26 4.60 -27.19
C GLN A 53 5.50 6.01 -26.64
N TRP A 54 6.74 6.34 -26.27
CA TRP A 54 7.11 7.68 -25.82
C TRP A 54 6.91 8.74 -26.90
N LEU A 55 7.29 8.46 -28.15
CA LEU A 55 7.03 9.35 -29.29
C LEU A 55 5.53 9.58 -29.52
N GLN A 56 4.67 8.64 -29.13
CA GLN A 56 3.21 8.75 -29.21
C GLN A 56 2.58 9.35 -27.93
N GLY A 57 3.37 9.74 -26.93
CA GLY A 57 2.87 10.23 -25.64
C GLY A 57 2.10 9.18 -24.81
N LYS A 58 2.27 7.89 -25.11
CA LYS A 58 1.57 6.80 -24.42
C LYS A 58 2.40 6.24 -23.27
N GLY A 59 1.72 5.77 -22.23
CA GLY A 59 2.33 4.97 -21.18
C GLY A 59 2.94 3.67 -21.73
N VAL A 60 3.95 3.15 -21.04
CA VAL A 60 4.65 1.92 -21.41
C VAL A 60 4.30 0.83 -20.40
N PHE A 61 3.79 -0.30 -20.90
CA PHE A 61 3.39 -1.47 -20.10
C PHE A 61 4.59 -2.04 -19.28
N ILE A 62 5.75 -2.21 -19.94
CA ILE A 62 7.03 -2.58 -19.32
C ILE A 62 8.06 -1.52 -19.71
N ASN A 63 8.39 -0.63 -18.79
CA ASN A 63 9.51 0.28 -18.97
C ASN A 63 10.80 -0.42 -18.50
N VAL A 64 11.55 -1.00 -19.45
CA VAL A 64 12.83 -1.68 -19.20
C VAL A 64 13.93 -0.75 -18.67
N LEU A 65 13.77 0.56 -18.84
CA LEU A 65 14.75 1.57 -18.42
C LEU A 65 14.52 2.06 -16.98
N SER A 66 13.43 1.64 -16.35
CA SER A 66 13.14 2.02 -14.97
C SER A 66 12.80 0.78 -14.16
N GLN A 67 13.64 0.53 -13.16
CA GLN A 67 13.49 -0.61 -12.27
C GLN A 67 12.44 -0.32 -11.20
N MET A 68 11.51 -1.25 -11.00
CA MET A 68 10.60 -1.19 -9.87
C MET A 68 11.39 -1.32 -8.56
N LYS A 69 11.28 -0.31 -7.70
CA LYS A 69 11.81 -0.39 -6.34
C LYS A 69 10.91 -1.31 -5.52
N HIS A 70 11.49 -2.14 -4.66
CA HIS A 70 10.68 -2.90 -3.72
C HIS A 70 10.18 -1.98 -2.60
N ASN A 71 8.88 -2.02 -2.32
CA ASN A 71 8.33 -1.48 -1.08
C ASN A 71 8.01 -2.64 -0.13
N PRO A 72 8.70 -2.75 1.02
CA PRO A 72 8.49 -3.81 2.01
C PRO A 72 7.17 -3.66 2.78
N PHE A 73 6.58 -2.46 2.80
CA PHE A 73 5.36 -2.16 3.52
C PHE A 73 4.14 -2.30 2.60
N THR A 74 3.55 -3.50 2.61
CA THR A 74 2.36 -3.83 1.81
C THR A 74 1.36 -4.70 2.55
N GLY A 75 0.09 -4.51 2.22
CA GLY A 75 -1.04 -5.32 2.63
C GLY A 75 -1.87 -5.81 1.44
N VAL A 76 -3.08 -6.29 1.77
CA VAL A 76 -4.08 -6.78 0.83
C VAL A 76 -4.57 -5.63 -0.07
N PRO A 77 -4.54 -5.79 -1.41
CA PRO A 77 -4.97 -4.75 -2.33
C PRO A 77 -6.49 -4.53 -2.27
N LEU A 78 -6.91 -3.35 -2.73
CA LEU A 78 -8.31 -2.97 -2.93
C LEU A 78 -8.61 -2.88 -4.42
N GLY A 79 -9.69 -3.51 -4.87
CA GLY A 79 -10.09 -3.56 -6.27
C GLY A 79 -10.66 -4.93 -6.64
N GLY A 80 -11.69 -4.91 -7.49
CA GLY A 80 -12.24 -6.09 -8.14
C GLY A 80 -11.41 -6.55 -9.35
N LEU A 81 -11.91 -7.56 -10.05
CA LEU A 81 -11.28 -8.08 -11.25
C LEU A 81 -11.47 -7.09 -12.40
N GLY A 82 -10.39 -6.64 -13.04
CA GLY A 82 -10.45 -5.78 -14.23
C GLY A 82 -10.67 -4.28 -14.00
N CYS A 83 -11.04 -3.84 -12.79
CA CYS A 83 -11.25 -2.41 -12.48
C CYS A 83 -9.97 -1.64 -12.11
N GLY A 84 -8.82 -2.32 -12.10
CA GLY A 84 -7.60 -1.82 -11.48
C GLY A 84 -7.60 -1.99 -9.96
N SER A 85 -6.46 -1.74 -9.32
CA SER A 85 -6.29 -1.96 -7.88
C SER A 85 -5.48 -0.86 -7.19
N ILE A 86 -5.76 -0.62 -5.92
CA ILE A 86 -5.00 0.25 -5.03
C ILE A 86 -4.28 -0.64 -4.02
N GLY A 87 -2.95 -0.54 -3.96
CA GLY A 87 -2.18 -1.18 -2.92
C GLY A 87 -2.34 -0.48 -1.57
N THR A 88 -2.32 -1.25 -0.49
CA THR A 88 -2.36 -0.72 0.87
C THR A 88 -1.04 -0.96 1.57
N ASP A 89 -0.66 -0.06 2.47
CA ASP A 89 0.36 -0.27 3.49
C ASP A 89 -0.36 -0.78 4.74
N PHE A 90 0.14 -1.87 5.34
CA PHE A 90 -0.45 -2.43 6.56
C PHE A 90 -0.48 -1.41 7.72
N ARG A 91 0.37 -0.38 7.65
CA ARG A 91 0.46 0.71 8.62
C ARG A 91 -0.59 1.81 8.48
N GLY A 92 -1.31 1.92 7.35
CA GLY A 92 -2.22 3.06 7.20
C GLY A 92 -2.46 3.60 5.81
N ALA A 93 -1.40 3.61 5.00
CA ALA A 93 -1.35 4.39 3.77
C ALA A 93 -1.75 3.62 2.52
N PHE A 94 -1.90 4.35 1.41
CA PHE A 94 -2.16 3.78 0.08
C PHE A 94 -0.96 4.00 -0.83
N ASN A 95 -0.57 2.96 -1.55
CA ASN A 95 0.55 2.93 -2.49
C ASN A 95 0.26 1.96 -3.65
N LYS A 96 1.25 1.71 -4.52
CA LYS A 96 1.18 0.71 -5.61
C LYS A 96 -0.15 0.75 -6.39
N PHE A 97 -0.53 1.93 -6.84
CA PHE A 97 -1.73 2.11 -7.65
C PHE A 97 -1.54 1.38 -8.99
N SER A 98 -2.57 0.67 -9.42
CA SER A 98 -2.63 -0.07 -10.68
C SER A 98 -4.01 0.20 -11.28
N LEU A 99 -4.35 1.49 -11.40
CA LEU A 99 -5.67 1.95 -11.83
C LEU A 99 -5.82 1.89 -13.36
N ILE A 100 -4.70 2.02 -14.08
CA ILE A 100 -4.68 1.95 -15.54
C ILE A 100 -4.44 0.48 -15.94
N PRO A 101 -5.41 -0.18 -16.60
CA PRO A 101 -5.24 -1.56 -17.03
C PRO A 101 -4.01 -1.72 -17.92
N GLY A 102 -3.16 -2.69 -17.56
CA GLY A 102 -1.92 -2.95 -18.27
C GLY A 102 -0.79 -1.93 -18.01
N VAL A 103 -0.96 -0.88 -17.21
CA VAL A 103 0.18 -0.06 -16.81
C VAL A 103 0.47 -0.36 -15.35
N LYS A 104 1.66 -0.93 -15.10
CA LYS A 104 2.15 -1.08 -13.73
C LYS A 104 2.85 0.22 -13.33
N GLU A 105 2.18 1.00 -12.50
CA GLU A 105 2.75 2.27 -12.04
C GLU A 105 4.06 2.02 -11.29
N GLN A 106 5.08 2.77 -11.66
CA GLN A 106 6.42 2.60 -11.10
C GLN A 106 6.58 3.34 -9.77
N TRP A 107 5.76 4.37 -9.56
CA TRP A 107 5.70 5.10 -8.31
C TRP A 107 4.98 4.26 -7.25
N GLN A 108 5.69 3.94 -6.18
CA GLN A 108 5.19 3.09 -5.09
C GLN A 108 5.25 3.80 -3.73
N GLY A 109 5.39 5.13 -3.74
CA GLY A 109 5.37 5.93 -2.53
C GLY A 109 3.96 6.04 -1.95
N ASN A 110 3.90 6.18 -0.63
CA ASN A 110 2.65 6.47 0.08
C ASN A 110 2.16 7.89 -0.27
N ILE A 111 0.87 8.03 -0.57
CA ILE A 111 0.25 9.34 -0.84
C ILE A 111 -0.37 9.88 0.45
N LYS A 112 0.16 11.02 0.95
CA LYS A 112 -0.26 11.62 2.23
C LYS A 112 -1.68 12.20 2.21
N ALA A 113 -2.16 12.64 1.05
CA ALA A 113 -3.52 13.16 0.91
C ALA A 113 -4.61 12.07 1.08
N ASN A 114 -4.27 10.81 0.82
CA ASN A 114 -5.22 9.70 0.86
C ASN A 114 -5.18 9.06 2.24
N GLN A 115 -5.85 9.63 3.24
CA GLN A 115 -5.81 9.12 4.62
C GLN A 115 -7.19 9.20 5.28
N PHE A 116 -7.41 8.36 6.29
CA PHE A 116 -8.52 8.54 7.22
C PHE A 116 -8.09 9.43 8.37
N ILE A 117 -8.97 10.31 8.81
CA ILE A 117 -8.74 11.23 9.93
C ILE A 117 -9.71 10.88 11.05
N LEU A 118 -9.19 10.70 12.26
CA LEU A 118 -10.00 10.61 13.46
C LEU A 118 -10.04 11.97 14.12
N THR A 119 -11.24 12.40 14.47
CA THR A 119 -11.48 13.59 15.29
C THR A 119 -12.41 13.21 16.43
N VAL A 120 -11.98 13.45 17.66
CA VAL A 120 -12.72 13.12 18.89
C VAL A 120 -13.09 14.41 19.59
N HIS A 121 -14.37 14.56 19.93
CA HIS A 121 -14.89 15.72 20.64
C HIS A 121 -15.55 15.32 21.95
N THR A 122 -15.55 16.25 22.91
CA THR A 122 -16.31 16.10 24.16
C THR A 122 -17.81 16.12 23.89
N ALA A 123 -18.55 15.21 24.54
CA ALA A 123 -20.01 15.22 24.49
C ALA A 123 -20.56 16.51 25.10
N GLY A 124 -21.31 17.28 24.32
CA GLY A 124 -22.03 18.47 24.80
C GLY A 124 -21.33 19.82 24.58
N SER A 125 -19.99 19.89 24.53
CA SER A 125 -19.26 21.17 24.34
C SER A 125 -18.63 21.33 22.95
N SER A 126 -18.65 20.31 22.09
CA SER A 126 -17.98 20.28 20.77
C SER A 126 -16.47 20.61 20.82
N GLU A 127 -15.87 20.61 22.01
CA GLU A 127 -14.44 20.84 22.22
C GLU A 127 -13.63 19.68 21.63
N LEU A 128 -12.52 20.00 20.96
CA LEU A 128 -11.65 19.01 20.34
C LEU A 128 -10.73 18.37 21.38
N LEU A 129 -10.86 17.05 21.57
CA LEU A 129 -10.00 16.27 22.48
C LEU A 129 -8.80 15.67 21.76
N PHE A 130 -9.00 15.18 20.53
CA PHE A 130 -7.96 14.49 19.79
C PHE A 130 -8.23 14.57 18.28
N GLN A 131 -7.18 14.83 17.50
CA GLN A 131 -7.25 14.74 16.05
C GLN A 131 -5.98 14.08 15.53
N SER A 132 -6.13 13.09 14.66
CA SER A 132 -4.98 12.41 14.08
C SER A 132 -5.27 11.68 12.78
N LEU A 133 -4.26 11.55 11.92
CA LEU A 133 -4.32 10.63 10.79
C LEU A 133 -4.27 9.18 11.31
N LEU A 134 -5.13 8.31 10.78
CA LEU A 134 -5.18 6.88 11.13
C LEU A 134 -4.13 6.05 10.37
N THR A 135 -2.86 6.44 10.49
CA THR A 135 -1.72 5.83 9.81
C THR A 135 -0.45 5.94 10.65
N THR A 136 0.43 4.95 10.56
CA THR A 136 1.79 5.00 11.12
C THR A 136 2.85 4.85 10.02
N ALA A 137 2.45 5.08 8.77
CA ALA A 137 3.32 4.96 7.61
C ALA A 137 4.10 6.26 7.37
N ASP A 138 5.32 6.11 6.87
CA ASP A 138 6.16 7.26 6.51
C ASP A 138 5.74 7.88 5.18
N PHE A 139 5.82 9.21 5.11
CA PHE A 139 5.58 9.98 3.89
C PHE A 139 6.88 10.71 3.51
N LYS A 140 7.28 10.59 2.23
CA LYS A 140 8.46 11.30 1.71
C LYS A 140 8.16 12.74 1.31
N ASP A 141 6.90 13.03 1.03
CA ASP A 141 6.46 14.35 0.61
C ASP A 141 6.30 15.28 1.82
N SER A 142 6.77 16.52 1.69
CA SER A 142 6.64 17.58 2.69
C SER A 142 5.34 18.36 2.58
N THR A 143 4.48 18.07 1.59
CA THR A 143 3.14 18.66 1.52
C THR A 143 2.26 18.25 2.71
N LEU A 144 1.21 19.04 2.99
CA LEU A 144 0.27 18.81 4.11
C LEU A 144 1.00 18.67 5.46
N THR A 145 1.97 19.54 5.76
CA THR A 145 2.79 19.47 6.99
C THR A 145 1.97 19.38 8.28
N ASN A 146 0.85 20.11 8.34
CA ASN A 146 -0.05 20.13 9.49
C ASN A 146 -0.86 18.84 9.67
N TRP A 147 -0.87 17.95 8.67
CA TRP A 147 -1.49 16.64 8.79
C TRP A 147 -0.48 15.70 9.44
N THR A 148 -0.63 15.49 10.74
CA THR A 148 0.26 14.66 11.55
C THR A 148 -0.46 13.42 12.09
N SER A 149 0.28 12.32 12.16
CA SER A 149 -0.14 11.15 12.92
C SER A 149 0.40 11.27 14.34
N CYS A 150 -0.45 10.97 15.30
CA CYS A 150 -0.18 10.94 16.74
C CYS A 150 -0.22 9.49 17.24
N ILE A 151 -0.32 8.51 16.33
CA ILE A 151 -0.44 7.08 16.64
C ILE A 151 0.95 6.46 16.58
N ARG A 152 1.32 5.72 17.63
CA ARG A 152 2.55 4.93 17.65
C ARG A 152 2.38 3.67 16.80
N SER A 153 3.41 3.31 16.03
CA SER A 153 3.46 2.10 15.20
C SER A 153 3.18 0.81 16.00
N GLU A 154 3.67 0.76 17.23
CA GLU A 154 3.48 -0.34 18.19
C GLU A 154 2.01 -0.59 18.55
N ASN A 155 1.17 0.45 18.48
CA ASN A 155 -0.25 0.42 18.79
C ASN A 155 -1.12 0.05 17.59
N THR A 156 -0.50 -0.32 16.46
CA THR A 156 -1.20 -0.72 15.25
C THR A 156 -0.97 -2.21 14.98
N ARG A 157 -2.05 -2.94 14.75
CA ARG A 157 -2.03 -4.35 14.31
C ARG A 157 -2.77 -4.49 13.00
N TYR A 158 -2.25 -5.34 12.12
CA TYR A 158 -2.85 -5.62 10.83
C TYR A 158 -3.03 -7.12 10.65
N ARG A 159 -4.17 -7.51 10.09
CA ARG A 159 -4.46 -8.86 9.63
C ARG A 159 -4.94 -8.81 8.18
N GLY A 160 -4.23 -9.47 7.28
CA GLY A 160 -4.62 -9.64 5.88
C GLY A 160 -5.10 -11.05 5.58
N LEU A 161 -6.29 -11.18 5.00
CA LEU A 161 -6.83 -12.42 4.45
C LEU A 161 -7.66 -12.07 3.22
N PHE A 162 -7.02 -12.00 2.05
CA PHE A 162 -7.66 -11.59 0.80
C PHE A 162 -9.00 -12.34 0.60
N PRO A 163 -10.10 -11.63 0.26
CA PRO A 163 -10.16 -10.24 -0.19
C PRO A 163 -10.41 -9.20 0.91
N ARG A 164 -10.22 -9.58 2.19
CA ARG A 164 -10.42 -8.71 3.35
C ARG A 164 -9.10 -8.39 4.05
N ALA A 165 -9.08 -7.27 4.76
CA ALA A 165 -8.09 -7.04 5.78
C ALA A 165 -8.64 -6.18 6.91
N TRP A 166 -8.00 -6.25 8.06
CA TRP A 166 -8.37 -5.52 9.26
C TRP A 166 -7.15 -4.80 9.81
N ARG A 167 -7.37 -3.56 10.26
CA ARG A 167 -6.37 -2.78 10.98
C ARG A 167 -6.95 -2.34 12.31
N GLU A 168 -6.35 -2.81 13.39
CA GLU A 168 -6.63 -2.33 14.74
C GLU A 168 -5.66 -1.21 15.07
N ILE A 169 -6.21 -0.13 15.62
CA ILE A 169 -5.49 1.05 16.07
C ILE A 169 -5.91 1.33 17.50
N GLN A 170 -4.98 1.22 18.43
CA GLN A 170 -5.18 1.55 19.84
C GLN A 170 -4.72 3.00 20.09
N ILE A 171 -5.57 3.79 20.74
CA ILE A 171 -5.31 5.21 21.05
C ILE A 171 -5.50 5.39 22.56
N PRO A 172 -4.48 5.04 23.37
CA PRO A 172 -4.56 5.11 24.83
C PRO A 172 -4.86 6.50 25.37
N GLU A 173 -4.44 7.55 24.66
CA GLU A 173 -4.59 8.96 25.05
C GLU A 173 -6.07 9.36 25.26
N VAL A 174 -6.98 8.72 24.52
CA VAL A 174 -8.44 8.92 24.63
C VAL A 174 -9.19 7.64 24.99
N GLY A 175 -8.49 6.57 25.35
CA GLY A 175 -9.08 5.28 25.72
C GLY A 175 -9.87 4.60 24.59
N LEU A 176 -9.52 4.84 23.33
CA LEU A 176 -10.23 4.29 22.16
C LEU A 176 -9.45 3.16 21.49
N THR A 177 -10.19 2.16 20.99
CA THR A 177 -9.67 1.16 20.05
C THR A 177 -10.55 1.16 18.82
N LEU A 178 -9.93 1.36 17.66
CA LEU A 178 -10.61 1.40 16.37
C LEU A 178 -10.21 0.19 15.54
N ILE A 179 -11.19 -0.42 14.88
CA ILE A 179 -10.96 -1.50 13.92
C ILE A 179 -11.49 -1.04 12.57
N CYS A 180 -10.59 -0.92 11.59
CA CYS A 180 -10.94 -0.66 10.21
C CYS A 180 -10.94 -1.98 9.43
N GLU A 181 -12.09 -2.39 8.90
CA GLU A 181 -12.20 -3.48 7.94
C GLU A 181 -12.21 -2.92 6.53
N GLN A 182 -11.35 -3.47 5.67
CA GLN A 182 -11.32 -3.20 4.24
C GLN A 182 -11.70 -4.47 3.49
N VAL A 183 -12.53 -4.34 2.44
CA VAL A 183 -13.00 -5.46 1.63
C VAL A 183 -13.13 -5.06 0.18
N SER A 184 -12.71 -5.94 -0.72
CA SER A 184 -13.14 -5.92 -2.12
C SER A 184 -14.10 -7.08 -2.37
N PRO A 185 -15.22 -6.91 -3.09
CA PRO A 185 -16.21 -7.95 -3.31
C PRO A 185 -15.74 -8.99 -4.35
N VAL A 186 -14.60 -9.64 -4.12
CA VAL A 186 -14.11 -10.73 -4.97
C VAL A 186 -14.75 -12.03 -4.50
N ILE A 187 -15.88 -12.37 -5.10
CA ILE A 187 -16.74 -13.47 -4.67
C ILE A 187 -16.71 -14.57 -5.76
N PRO A 188 -16.34 -15.81 -5.43
CA PRO A 188 -16.40 -16.91 -6.40
C PRO A 188 -17.81 -17.06 -6.98
N GLN A 189 -17.88 -17.33 -8.29
CA GLN A 189 -19.14 -17.48 -9.05
C GLN A 189 -20.01 -16.21 -9.11
N ASN A 190 -19.48 -15.06 -8.69
CA ASN A 190 -20.08 -13.76 -8.93
C ASN A 190 -19.20 -12.98 -9.92
N TYR A 191 -19.80 -12.50 -11.00
CA TYR A 191 -19.13 -11.79 -12.10
C TYR A 191 -19.57 -10.33 -12.21
N GLU A 192 -20.34 -9.85 -11.23
CA GLU A 192 -20.78 -8.46 -11.09
C GLU A 192 -19.79 -7.63 -10.25
#